data_AF-A0A971H9Q8-F1
#
_entry.id   AF-A0A971H9Q8-F1
#
_cell.length_a   1.000
_cell.length_b   1.000
_cell.length_c   1.000
_cell.angle_alpha   90.00
_cell.angle_beta   90.00
_cell.angle_gamma   90.00
#
_symmetry.space_group_name_H-M   'P 1'
#
loop_
_entity.id
_entity.type
_entity.pdbx_description
1 polymer ?
#
loop_
_entity_poly.entity_id
_entity_poly.type
_entity_poly.pdbx_seq_one_letter_code
_entity_poly.pdbx_strand_id
1 'polypeptide(L)'
;MAETEPKRGRPRKTPAGIPSQPEKQSSGSFFFHLVKEQESWALQLKDSKANACEPDYHRYTGVIRNALREFSLMHQKEQKYLRWDALYQDEVGITVHDPGPRLMELAVRSRLLLDETNHILQAENEEARVQLLLTSPKENWIIASPRILLSEQSPLQTAIHPISCEHVVLGNQVYHCEDLGPYWHEWSLLNADMKSSDLQAYLSLVLSKFPTITLAYEGYTIQNSQPIEASASLFFKEIDAYGYLHILPIIHLESYPPGFFEEQDIIKVVHIDETERRLTLSEVVYPRDPAEEFRAILATMGKETKSAVFEEERHFILEGDFAQKFLSLHMGELISKFSLFQASILSKYKVKFSKPTLKLSLGSGIDYFEGDASISVEQE
;
A
#
# COMPACT_ATOMS: atom_id res chain seq x y z
N MET A 1 28.79 7.87 -95.96
CA MET A 1 28.57 9.34 -96.03
C MET A 1 27.16 9.62 -95.53
N ALA A 2 27.05 10.61 -94.66
CA ALA A 2 25.84 11.33 -94.23
C ALA A 2 24.80 10.60 -93.34
N GLU A 3 24.90 10.92 -92.05
CA GLU A 3 23.88 11.24 -91.04
C GLU A 3 22.41 11.34 -91.48
N THR A 4 21.50 10.79 -90.65
CA THR A 4 20.43 11.58 -90.01
C THR A 4 19.67 10.76 -88.95
N GLU A 5 19.43 11.39 -87.80
CA GLU A 5 18.76 10.86 -86.60
C GLU A 5 17.27 10.49 -86.80
N PRO A 6 16.75 9.46 -86.10
CA PRO A 6 15.31 9.23 -86.00
C PRO A 6 14.68 9.80 -84.71
N LYS A 7 13.73 10.70 -84.95
CA LYS A 7 12.57 11.16 -84.18
C LYS A 7 12.27 10.51 -82.82
N ARG A 8 12.21 11.39 -81.81
CA ARG A 8 11.70 11.25 -80.44
C ARG A 8 10.34 10.53 -80.37
N GLY A 9 10.31 9.36 -79.73
CA GLY A 9 9.10 8.70 -79.24
C GLY A 9 8.67 9.24 -77.87
N ARG A 10 7.36 9.48 -77.70
CA ARG A 10 6.71 9.84 -76.42
C ARG A 10 6.86 8.70 -75.39
N PRO A 11 7.42 8.94 -74.19
CA PRO A 11 7.35 7.96 -73.12
C PRO A 11 6.02 8.04 -72.34
N ARG A 12 5.55 6.86 -71.94
CA ARG A 12 4.38 6.58 -71.09
C ARG A 12 4.35 7.45 -69.83
N LYS A 13 3.19 8.02 -69.51
CA LYS A 13 2.89 8.61 -68.20
C LYS A 13 2.77 7.52 -67.14
N THR A 14 3.73 7.45 -66.24
CA THR A 14 3.60 6.84 -64.91
C THR A 14 2.64 7.68 -64.05
N PRO A 15 1.84 7.10 -63.15
CA PRO A 15 0.96 7.88 -62.28
C PRO A 15 1.80 8.75 -61.36
N ALA A 16 1.57 10.06 -61.40
CA ALA A 16 2.18 11.01 -60.50
C ALA A 16 1.81 10.65 -59.06
N GLY A 17 2.84 10.63 -58.21
CA GLY A 17 2.70 10.43 -56.78
C GLY A 17 1.71 11.42 -56.18
N ILE A 18 0.89 10.92 -55.28
CA ILE A 18 0.09 11.73 -54.35
C ILE A 18 1.08 12.66 -53.64
N PRO A 19 0.91 14.00 -53.70
CA PRO A 19 1.73 14.88 -52.91
C PRO A 19 1.43 14.60 -51.45
N SER A 20 2.44 14.11 -50.72
CA SER A 20 2.46 14.10 -49.27
C SER A 20 2.19 15.52 -48.80
N GLN A 21 0.96 15.75 -48.35
CA GLN A 21 0.63 16.99 -47.66
C GLN A 21 1.57 17.11 -46.47
N PRO A 22 2.22 18.28 -46.27
CA PRO A 22 2.97 18.51 -45.05
C PRO A 22 2.00 18.35 -43.89
N GLU A 23 2.36 17.50 -42.93
CA GLU A 23 1.67 17.43 -41.65
C GLU A 23 1.54 18.86 -41.13
N LYS A 24 0.31 19.38 -41.15
CA LYS A 24 -0.03 20.62 -40.47
C LYS A 24 0.33 20.40 -39.01
N GLN A 25 1.43 21.00 -38.57
CA GLN A 25 1.72 21.25 -37.17
C GLN A 25 0.47 21.88 -36.56
N SER A 26 -0.27 21.10 -35.77
CA SER A 26 -1.38 21.63 -35.00
C SER A 26 -0.77 22.47 -33.90
N SER A 27 -1.04 23.77 -33.97
CA SER A 27 -0.83 24.74 -32.91
C SER A 27 -1.49 24.27 -31.60
N GLY A 28 -0.65 24.13 -30.57
CA GLY A 28 -1.01 23.78 -29.19
C GLY A 28 -0.27 22.53 -28.70
N SER A 29 1.02 22.63 -28.36
CA SER A 29 1.69 21.56 -27.61
C SER A 29 1.14 21.55 -26.18
N PHE A 30 0.42 20.50 -25.82
CA PHE A 30 -0.07 20.26 -24.47
C PHE A 30 0.83 19.24 -23.78
N PHE A 31 0.76 19.19 -22.45
CA PHE A 31 1.49 18.28 -21.60
C PHE A 31 0.59 17.73 -20.49
N PHE A 32 0.87 16.50 -20.08
CA PHE A 32 0.34 15.92 -18.85
C PHE A 32 1.27 16.33 -17.71
N HIS A 33 0.77 17.08 -16.74
CA HIS A 33 1.52 17.48 -15.55
C HIS A 33 1.16 16.55 -14.41
N LEU A 34 2.17 15.89 -13.86
CA LEU A 34 2.05 15.14 -12.63
C LEU A 34 2.06 16.12 -11.45
N VAL A 35 1.03 16.04 -10.60
CA VAL A 35 0.86 16.90 -9.43
C VAL A 35 0.70 16.02 -8.21
N LYS A 36 1.49 16.27 -7.18
CA LYS A 36 1.39 15.54 -5.92
C LYS A 36 0.22 16.06 -5.09
N GLU A 37 -0.64 15.14 -4.67
CA GLU A 37 -1.70 15.37 -3.70
C GLU A 37 -1.30 14.75 -2.35
N GLN A 38 -2.12 14.93 -1.31
CA GLN A 38 -1.78 14.50 0.05
C GLN A 38 -1.37 13.01 0.11
N GLU A 39 -2.14 12.15 -0.56
CA GLU A 39 -1.98 10.68 -0.50
C GLU A 39 -1.90 10.04 -1.88
N SER A 40 -1.72 10.80 -2.97
CA SER A 40 -1.64 10.22 -4.32
C SER A 40 -1.07 11.21 -5.33
N TRP A 41 -1.07 10.81 -6.60
CA TRP A 41 -0.78 11.66 -7.74
C TRP A 41 -2.06 12.04 -8.47
N ALA A 42 -2.05 13.24 -9.03
CA ALA A 42 -3.04 13.70 -9.99
C ALA A 42 -2.36 14.05 -11.31
N LEU A 43 -3.13 13.94 -12.38
CA LEU A 43 -2.70 14.28 -13.73
C LEU A 43 -3.51 15.46 -14.25
N GLN A 44 -2.83 16.53 -14.63
CA GLN A 44 -3.45 17.73 -15.19
C GLN A 44 -3.08 17.91 -16.65
N LEU A 45 -4.03 18.33 -17.49
CA LEU A 45 -3.74 18.70 -18.88
C LEU A 45 -3.54 20.22 -19.00
N LYS A 46 -2.33 20.63 -19.40
CA LYS A 46 -1.99 22.05 -19.60
C LYS A 46 -1.38 22.29 -20.98
N ASP A 47 -1.58 23.49 -21.50
CA ASP A 47 -0.93 23.95 -22.72
C ASP A 47 0.53 24.36 -22.46
N SER A 48 1.27 24.72 -23.52
CA SER A 48 2.64 25.22 -23.43
C SER A 48 2.82 26.50 -22.62
N LYS A 49 1.74 27.17 -22.23
CA LYS A 49 1.72 28.38 -21.40
C LYS A 49 1.24 28.06 -19.97
N ALA A 50 1.17 26.77 -19.61
CA ALA A 50 0.69 26.27 -18.33
C ALA A 50 -0.78 26.58 -18.01
N ASN A 51 -1.60 26.94 -19.02
CA ASN A 51 -3.04 27.09 -18.84
C ASN A 51 -3.73 25.74 -18.98
N ALA A 52 -4.82 25.53 -18.24
CA ALA A 52 -5.68 24.37 -18.40
C ALA A 52 -6.15 24.23 -19.85
N CYS A 53 -6.10 23.02 -20.40
CA CYS A 53 -6.53 22.77 -21.78
C CYS A 53 -7.27 21.44 -21.93
N GLU A 54 -8.17 21.38 -22.92
CA GLU A 54 -8.92 20.17 -23.27
C GLU A 54 -8.66 19.80 -24.74
N PRO A 55 -7.52 19.16 -25.05
CA PRO A 55 -7.23 18.73 -26.41
C PRO A 55 -8.19 17.61 -26.85
N ASP A 56 -8.87 17.83 -27.99
CA ASP A 56 -9.73 16.80 -28.59
C ASP A 56 -8.89 15.62 -29.10
N TYR A 57 -9.05 14.46 -28.46
CA TYR A 57 -8.31 13.24 -28.77
C TYR A 57 -8.51 12.76 -30.22
N HIS A 58 -9.62 13.09 -30.89
CA HIS A 58 -9.86 12.72 -32.28
C HIS A 58 -8.85 13.36 -33.24
N ARG A 59 -8.23 14.47 -32.83
CA ARG A 59 -7.25 15.23 -33.64
C ARG A 59 -5.84 14.65 -33.58
N TYR A 60 -5.57 13.70 -32.68
CA TYR A 60 -4.26 13.06 -32.51
C TYR A 60 -4.30 11.61 -32.98
N THR A 61 -3.15 10.94 -33.08
CA THR A 61 -3.02 9.53 -33.48
C THR A 61 -2.10 8.76 -32.52
N GLY A 62 -2.16 7.42 -32.56
CA GLY A 62 -1.24 6.56 -31.81
C GLY A 62 -1.40 6.67 -30.29
N VAL A 63 -0.27 6.64 -29.58
CA VAL A 63 -0.21 6.68 -28.10
C VAL A 63 -0.83 7.96 -27.55
N ILE A 64 -0.62 9.10 -28.21
CA ILE A 64 -1.18 10.40 -27.78
C ILE A 64 -2.72 10.37 -27.80
N ARG A 65 -3.34 9.84 -28.86
CA ARG A 65 -4.80 9.65 -28.93
C ARG A 65 -5.29 8.76 -27.79
N ASN A 66 -4.59 7.65 -27.54
CA ASN A 66 -4.99 6.69 -26.52
C ASN A 66 -4.88 7.29 -25.11
N ALA A 67 -3.81 8.03 -24.82
CA ALA A 67 -3.60 8.72 -23.55
C ALA A 67 -4.72 9.75 -23.29
N LEU A 68 -5.00 10.61 -24.27
CA LEU A 68 -6.07 11.61 -24.15
C LEU A 68 -7.47 10.98 -24.03
N ARG A 69 -7.72 9.88 -24.75
CA ARG A 69 -8.99 9.15 -24.64
C ARG A 69 -9.16 8.56 -23.25
N GLU A 70 -8.12 7.93 -22.71
CA GLU A 70 -8.15 7.35 -21.37
C GLU A 70 -8.34 8.42 -20.30
N PHE A 71 -7.58 9.51 -20.39
CA PHE A 71 -7.72 10.67 -19.52
C PHE A 71 -9.16 11.22 -19.53
N SER A 72 -9.74 11.42 -20.71
CA SER A 72 -11.11 11.91 -20.85
C SER A 72 -12.13 10.95 -20.24
N LEU A 73 -11.95 9.64 -20.40
CA LEU A 73 -12.82 8.62 -19.81
C LEU A 73 -12.75 8.63 -18.27
N MET A 74 -11.55 8.73 -17.70
CA MET A 74 -11.35 8.79 -16.24
C MET A 74 -11.93 10.09 -15.67
N HIS A 75 -11.65 11.23 -16.30
CA HIS A 75 -12.20 12.51 -15.89
C HIS A 75 -13.74 12.52 -15.93
N GLN A 76 -14.35 12.02 -17.00
CA GLN A 76 -15.81 11.88 -17.09
C GLN A 76 -16.39 10.92 -16.04
N LYS A 77 -15.64 9.87 -15.67
CA LYS A 77 -16.04 8.94 -14.61
C LYS A 77 -16.07 9.69 -13.27
N GLU A 78 -15.00 10.40 -12.92
CA GLU A 78 -14.92 11.20 -11.69
C GLU A 78 -16.02 12.27 -11.61
N GLN A 79 -16.28 13.00 -12.70
CA GLN A 79 -17.38 13.96 -12.78
C GLN A 79 -18.76 13.34 -12.51
N LYS A 80 -18.98 12.08 -12.90
CA LYS A 80 -20.25 11.38 -12.64
C LYS A 80 -20.39 10.94 -11.18
N TYR A 81 -19.28 10.74 -10.49
CA TYR A 81 -19.24 10.37 -9.07
C TYR A 81 -19.04 11.59 -8.14
N LEU A 82 -19.08 12.82 -8.67
CA LEU A 82 -18.59 13.99 -7.94
C LEU A 82 -19.29 14.18 -6.59
N ARG A 83 -18.44 14.18 -5.57
CA ARG A 83 -18.67 14.48 -4.16
C ARG A 83 -19.21 15.90 -4.01
N TRP A 84 -20.12 16.11 -3.06
CA TRP A 84 -20.73 17.42 -2.76
C TRP A 84 -19.74 18.43 -2.14
N ASP A 85 -18.50 18.02 -1.93
CA ASP A 85 -17.47 18.71 -1.15
C ASP A 85 -16.58 19.62 -2.03
N ALA A 86 -16.72 19.56 -3.36
CA ALA A 86 -15.93 20.35 -4.31
C ALA A 86 -16.44 21.79 -4.45
N LEU A 87 -16.34 22.59 -3.38
CA LEU A 87 -16.64 24.03 -3.40
C LEU A 87 -15.45 24.90 -3.85
N TYR A 88 -14.42 24.34 -4.49
CA TYR A 88 -13.20 25.09 -4.87
C TYR A 88 -12.60 24.68 -6.23
N GLN A 89 -13.42 24.48 -7.27
CA GLN A 89 -12.93 24.02 -8.60
C GLN A 89 -12.91 25.07 -9.72
N ASP A 90 -13.04 26.37 -9.41
CA ASP A 90 -13.02 27.39 -10.47
C ASP A 90 -11.60 27.81 -10.94
N GLU A 91 -10.51 27.36 -10.28
CA GLU A 91 -9.14 27.73 -10.65
C GLU A 91 -8.21 26.55 -11.01
N VAL A 92 -8.61 25.31 -10.71
CA VAL A 92 -7.80 24.11 -11.00
C VAL A 92 -8.33 23.47 -12.26
N GLY A 93 -7.49 23.39 -13.30
CA GLY A 93 -7.87 22.85 -14.61
C GLY A 93 -8.38 21.40 -14.60
N ILE A 94 -8.58 20.85 -15.80
CA ILE A 94 -9.01 19.47 -15.98
C ILE A 94 -8.00 18.52 -15.35
N THR A 95 -8.43 17.84 -14.30
CA THR A 95 -7.61 16.98 -13.44
C THR A 95 -8.23 15.59 -13.35
N VAL A 96 -7.38 14.56 -13.39
CA VAL A 96 -7.71 13.16 -13.07
C VAL A 96 -6.96 12.81 -11.80
N HIS A 97 -7.67 12.35 -10.78
CA HIS A 97 -7.09 11.95 -9.50
C HIS A 97 -6.78 10.45 -9.52
N ASP A 98 -5.63 10.06 -8.98
CA ASP A 98 -5.17 8.66 -9.02
C ASP A 98 -5.21 8.08 -10.46
N PRO A 99 -4.39 8.62 -11.38
CA PRO A 99 -4.32 8.19 -12.76
C PRO A 99 -3.71 6.80 -12.82
N GLY A 100 -4.53 5.77 -12.62
CA GLY A 100 -4.11 4.37 -12.53
C GLY A 100 -3.15 3.92 -13.64
N PRO A 101 -2.48 2.77 -13.49
CA PRO A 101 -1.23 2.43 -14.18
C PRO A 101 -1.32 2.54 -15.71
N ARG A 102 -2.47 2.22 -16.30
CA ARG A 102 -2.70 2.31 -17.75
C ARG A 102 -2.64 3.75 -18.28
N LEU A 103 -3.22 4.72 -17.58
CA LEU A 103 -3.14 6.12 -17.99
C LEU A 103 -1.71 6.64 -17.82
N MET A 104 -1.05 6.26 -16.72
CA MET A 104 0.34 6.61 -16.48
C MET A 104 1.25 6.11 -17.59
N GLU A 105 1.20 4.82 -17.91
CA GLU A 105 1.95 4.19 -19.02
C GLU A 105 1.74 4.93 -20.36
N LEU A 106 0.49 5.25 -20.70
CA LEU A 106 0.17 5.98 -21.92
C LEU A 106 0.72 7.42 -21.90
N ALA A 107 0.68 8.10 -20.75
CA ALA A 107 1.19 9.45 -20.58
C ALA A 107 2.73 9.47 -20.72
N VAL A 108 3.44 8.57 -20.05
CA VAL A 108 4.91 8.45 -20.16
C VAL A 108 5.31 8.16 -21.60
N ARG A 109 4.68 7.15 -22.24
CA ARG A 109 5.01 6.76 -23.63
C ARG A 109 4.64 7.79 -24.68
N SER A 110 3.74 8.71 -24.37
CA SER A 110 3.44 9.86 -25.22
C SER A 110 4.60 10.85 -25.30
N ARG A 111 5.57 10.79 -24.37
CA ARG A 111 6.65 11.77 -24.16
C ARG A 111 6.15 13.18 -23.85
N LEU A 112 4.94 13.27 -23.30
CA LEU A 112 4.29 14.51 -22.89
C LEU A 112 4.04 14.56 -21.37
N LEU A 113 4.51 13.56 -20.61
CA LEU A 113 4.42 13.57 -19.15
C LEU A 113 5.54 14.42 -18.55
N LEU A 114 5.15 15.39 -17.73
CA LEU A 114 6.01 16.27 -16.96
C LEU A 114 5.90 15.94 -15.49
N ASP A 115 7.03 15.99 -14.78
CA ASP A 115 7.06 15.96 -13.31
C ASP A 115 6.61 17.29 -12.69
N GLU A 116 6.62 17.38 -11.36
CA GLU A 116 6.28 18.59 -10.59
C GLU A 116 7.18 19.79 -10.93
N THR A 117 8.39 19.54 -11.41
CA THR A 117 9.40 20.55 -11.76
C THR A 117 9.40 20.92 -13.25
N ASN A 118 8.45 20.39 -14.03
CA ASN A 118 8.32 20.53 -15.48
C ASN A 118 9.45 19.87 -16.31
N HIS A 119 10.08 18.82 -15.78
CA HIS A 119 10.95 17.96 -16.59
C HIS A 119 10.16 16.83 -17.23
N ILE A 120 10.50 16.50 -18.48
CA ILE A 120 9.88 15.38 -19.20
C ILE A 120 10.35 14.06 -18.59
N LEU A 121 9.37 13.26 -18.16
CA LEU A 121 9.57 11.88 -17.74
C LEU A 121 9.64 10.97 -18.96
N GLN A 122 10.64 10.09 -18.99
CA GLN A 122 10.93 9.19 -20.10
C GLN A 122 10.69 7.74 -19.71
N ALA A 123 10.02 6.99 -20.57
CA ALA A 123 9.82 5.55 -20.35
C ALA A 123 11.12 4.81 -20.64
N GLU A 124 11.57 4.01 -19.68
CA GLU A 124 12.56 2.97 -19.91
C GLU A 124 11.87 1.65 -20.27
N ASN A 125 12.48 0.88 -21.16
CA ASN A 125 11.92 -0.41 -21.61
C ASN A 125 12.36 -1.59 -20.74
N GLU A 126 13.16 -1.36 -19.71
CA GLU A 126 13.62 -2.39 -18.80
C GLU A 126 12.65 -2.56 -17.63
N GLU A 127 12.28 -3.81 -17.35
CA GLU A 127 11.52 -4.14 -16.14
C GLU A 127 12.42 -3.99 -14.91
N ALA A 128 11.93 -3.23 -13.92
CA ALA A 128 12.59 -3.03 -12.65
C ALA A 128 11.89 -3.83 -11.55
N ARG A 129 12.68 -4.41 -10.64
CA ARG A 129 12.16 -4.97 -9.39
C ARG A 129 12.46 -4.02 -8.25
N VAL A 130 11.44 -3.76 -7.43
CA VAL A 130 11.63 -3.00 -6.19
C VAL A 130 12.14 -3.95 -5.10
N GLN A 131 13.19 -3.52 -4.42
CA GLN A 131 13.78 -4.22 -3.29
C GLN A 131 13.93 -3.27 -2.11
N LEU A 132 13.53 -3.71 -0.93
CA LEU A 132 13.80 -3.02 0.32
C LEU A 132 15.18 -3.45 0.84
N LEU A 133 16.11 -2.50 0.87
CA LEU A 133 17.43 -2.68 1.43
C LEU A 133 17.45 -2.28 2.91
N LEU A 134 17.86 -3.22 3.75
CA LEU A 134 18.07 -3.02 5.18
C LEU A 134 19.58 -2.90 5.45
N THR A 135 19.96 -1.81 6.11
CA THR A 135 21.35 -1.55 6.52
C THR A 135 21.41 -1.26 8.01
N SER A 136 22.51 -1.63 8.67
CA SER A 136 22.73 -1.37 10.09
C SER A 136 23.94 -0.44 10.26
N PRO A 137 23.76 0.88 10.18
CA PRO A 137 24.86 1.84 10.29
C PRO A 137 25.38 1.98 11.73
N LYS A 138 24.55 1.69 12.73
CA LYS A 138 24.87 1.73 14.17
C LYS A 138 24.35 0.48 14.85
N GLU A 139 24.95 0.13 15.98
CA GLU A 139 24.49 -0.96 16.82
C GLU A 139 23.03 -0.73 17.25
N ASN A 140 22.17 -1.74 17.08
CA ASN A 140 20.73 -1.73 17.37
C ASN A 140 19.85 -0.78 16.54
N TRP A 141 20.36 -0.30 15.42
CA TRP A 141 19.65 0.66 14.58
C TRP A 141 19.68 0.22 13.11
N ILE A 142 18.54 0.31 12.44
CA ILE A 142 18.30 -0.21 11.10
C ILE A 142 17.67 0.87 10.24
N ILE A 143 18.29 1.11 9.08
CA ILE A 143 17.74 1.95 8.02
C ILE A 143 17.19 1.05 6.93
N ALA A 144 15.90 1.23 6.63
CA ALA A 144 15.22 0.65 5.50
C ALA A 144 15.12 1.68 4.37
N SER A 145 15.52 1.29 3.18
CA SER A 145 15.46 2.15 1.99
C SER A 145 15.07 1.32 0.76
N PRO A 146 14.11 1.79 -0.05
CA PRO A 146 13.76 1.10 -1.28
C PRO A 146 14.82 1.39 -2.35
N ARG A 147 15.08 0.40 -3.20
CA ARG A 147 15.92 0.51 -4.40
C ARG A 147 15.29 -0.24 -5.56
N ILE A 148 15.68 0.12 -6.77
CA ILE A 148 15.34 -0.63 -7.97
C ILE A 148 16.51 -1.50 -8.40
N LEU A 149 16.18 -2.75 -8.73
CA LEU A 149 17.06 -3.72 -9.36
C LEU A 149 16.68 -3.83 -10.84
N LEU A 150 17.67 -3.57 -11.70
CA LEU A 150 17.55 -3.80 -13.14
C LEU A 150 18.14 -5.17 -13.47
N SER A 151 17.61 -5.84 -14.51
CA SER A 151 17.90 -7.25 -14.82
C SER A 151 19.40 -7.59 -15.00
N GLU A 152 20.27 -6.62 -15.26
CA GLU A 152 21.70 -6.83 -15.59
C GLU A 152 22.64 -5.77 -14.97
N GLN A 153 22.16 -4.91 -14.06
CA GLN A 153 22.96 -3.78 -13.56
C GLN A 153 23.02 -3.70 -12.03
N SER A 154 24.10 -3.07 -11.56
CA SER A 154 24.27 -2.73 -10.15
C SER A 154 23.09 -1.91 -9.64
N PRO A 155 22.64 -2.14 -8.40
CA PRO A 155 21.54 -1.41 -7.80
C PRO A 155 21.78 0.11 -7.85
N LEU A 156 20.77 0.86 -8.28
CA LEU A 156 20.83 2.32 -8.28
C LEU A 156 20.35 2.84 -6.91
N GLN A 157 21.22 3.60 -6.22
CA GLN A 157 20.96 4.21 -4.92
C GLN A 157 20.65 5.70 -5.07
N THR A 158 19.49 6.02 -5.61
CA THR A 158 19.02 7.41 -5.69
C THR A 158 17.55 7.43 -5.32
N ALA A 159 17.05 8.59 -4.87
CA ALA A 159 15.67 8.76 -4.42
C ALA A 159 14.69 8.27 -5.50
N ILE A 160 13.98 7.18 -5.17
CA ILE A 160 12.93 6.60 -5.99
C ILE A 160 11.57 6.87 -5.38
N HIS A 161 10.59 7.15 -6.24
CA HIS A 161 9.20 7.31 -5.84
C HIS A 161 8.26 6.71 -6.89
N PRO A 162 7.14 6.10 -6.47
CA PRO A 162 6.14 5.57 -7.38
C PRO A 162 5.26 6.70 -7.88
N ILE A 163 4.83 6.60 -9.12
CA ILE A 163 3.81 7.48 -9.73
C ILE A 163 2.51 6.73 -10.03
N SER A 164 2.54 5.40 -9.92
CA SER A 164 1.38 4.51 -9.88
C SER A 164 1.81 3.19 -9.23
N CYS A 165 0.88 2.25 -9.07
CA CYS A 165 1.18 0.91 -8.53
C CYS A 165 2.15 0.08 -9.39
N GLU A 166 2.36 0.41 -10.67
CA GLU A 166 3.25 -0.34 -11.58
C GLU A 166 4.42 0.50 -12.12
N HIS A 167 4.57 1.76 -11.68
CA HIS A 167 5.57 2.67 -12.24
C HIS A 167 6.34 3.42 -11.14
N VAL A 168 7.66 3.35 -11.21
CA VAL A 168 8.59 4.06 -10.31
C VAL A 168 9.52 4.99 -11.08
N VAL A 169 9.82 6.13 -10.49
CA VAL A 169 10.65 7.18 -11.09
C VAL A 169 12.00 7.22 -10.40
N LEU A 170 13.06 7.26 -11.22
CA LEU A 170 14.43 7.52 -10.80
C LEU A 170 15.01 8.66 -11.65
N GLY A 171 15.20 9.82 -11.03
CA GLY A 171 15.54 11.05 -11.76
C GLY A 171 14.42 11.39 -12.75
N ASN A 172 14.70 11.32 -14.05
CA ASN A 172 13.72 11.59 -15.11
C ASN A 172 13.26 10.31 -15.84
N GLN A 173 13.71 9.14 -15.38
CA GLN A 173 13.38 7.86 -16.00
C GLN A 173 12.28 7.16 -15.23
N VAL A 174 11.31 6.62 -15.96
CA VAL A 174 10.19 5.85 -15.44
C VAL A 174 10.39 4.40 -15.80
N TYR A 175 10.43 3.55 -14.78
CA TYR A 175 10.55 2.11 -14.93
C TYR A 175 9.22 1.44 -14.63
N HIS A 176 8.89 0.45 -15.46
CA HIS A 176 7.80 -0.47 -15.17
C HIS A 176 8.26 -1.48 -14.13
N CYS A 177 7.44 -1.74 -13.12
CA CYS A 177 7.74 -2.69 -12.06
C CYS A 177 6.54 -3.61 -11.77
N GLU A 178 6.78 -4.67 -11.00
CA GLU A 178 5.70 -5.52 -10.50
C GLU A 178 4.75 -4.69 -9.60
N ASP A 179 3.45 -5.02 -9.63
CA ASP A 179 2.41 -4.28 -8.91
C ASP A 179 2.75 -4.14 -7.43
N LEU A 180 3.00 -2.91 -6.98
CA LEU A 180 3.36 -2.55 -5.61
C LEU A 180 2.23 -2.80 -4.61
N GLY A 181 1.02 -3.07 -5.09
CA GLY A 181 -0.15 -3.36 -4.27
C GLY A 181 -1.03 -2.12 -4.03
N PRO A 182 -2.17 -2.32 -3.34
CA PRO A 182 -3.18 -1.28 -3.16
C PRO A 182 -2.70 -0.09 -2.32
N TYR A 183 -1.69 -0.29 -1.47
CA TYR A 183 -1.13 0.71 -0.57
C TYR A 183 0.12 1.40 -1.15
N TRP A 184 0.29 1.40 -2.48
CA TRP A 184 1.45 2.00 -3.15
C TRP A 184 1.65 3.48 -2.83
N HIS A 185 0.59 4.19 -2.44
CA HIS A 185 0.63 5.58 -2.02
C HIS A 185 1.35 5.78 -0.68
N GLU A 186 1.32 4.79 0.22
CA GLU A 186 2.04 4.80 1.49
C GLU A 186 3.54 4.50 1.33
N TRP A 187 4.11 4.79 0.16
CA TRP A 187 5.51 4.51 -0.20
C TRP A 187 6.53 5.05 0.80
N SER A 188 6.20 6.13 1.50
CA SER A 188 7.01 6.70 2.57
C SER A 188 7.37 5.67 3.64
N LEU A 189 6.51 4.67 3.89
CA LEU A 189 6.78 3.58 4.84
C LEU A 189 8.02 2.76 4.49
N LEU A 190 8.43 2.70 3.22
CA LEU A 190 9.63 1.98 2.80
C LEU A 190 10.93 2.72 3.16
N ASN A 191 10.84 4.02 3.43
CA ASN A 191 11.95 4.84 3.91
C ASN A 191 11.78 5.03 5.41
N ALA A 192 12.38 4.14 6.18
CA ALA A 192 12.18 4.12 7.62
C ALA A 192 13.50 3.96 8.36
N ASP A 193 13.56 4.58 9.53
CA ASP A 193 14.67 4.46 10.45
C ASP A 193 14.15 3.98 11.81
N MET A 194 14.69 2.88 12.32
CA MET A 194 14.09 2.16 13.45
C MET A 194 15.11 1.42 14.31
N LYS A 195 14.66 1.05 15.51
CA LYS A 195 15.42 0.13 16.37
C LYS A 195 15.32 -1.30 15.82
N SER A 196 16.36 -2.09 16.03
CA SER A 196 16.36 -3.51 15.67
C SER A 196 15.21 -4.29 16.33
N SER A 197 14.74 -3.87 17.52
CA SER A 197 13.58 -4.49 18.20
C SER A 197 12.27 -4.38 17.42
N ASP A 198 12.14 -3.34 16.60
CA ASP A 198 10.89 -3.01 15.90
C ASP A 198 10.89 -3.57 14.47
N LEU A 199 12.06 -4.02 13.99
CA LEU A 199 12.28 -4.50 12.62
C LEU A 199 11.32 -5.62 12.24
N GLN A 200 11.06 -6.56 13.15
CA GLN A 200 10.17 -7.68 12.87
C GLN A 200 8.74 -7.21 12.56
N ALA A 201 8.20 -6.34 13.41
CA ALA A 201 6.86 -5.76 13.26
C ALA A 201 6.78 -4.90 12.00
N TYR A 202 7.78 -4.04 11.79
CA TYR A 202 7.90 -3.20 10.60
C TYR A 202 7.88 -4.00 9.30
N LEU A 203 8.72 -5.04 9.19
CA LEU A 203 8.79 -5.84 7.96
C LEU A 203 7.50 -6.59 7.67
N SER A 204 6.78 -7.00 8.72
CA SER A 204 5.49 -7.68 8.58
C SER A 204 4.43 -6.73 8.03
N LEU A 205 4.41 -5.50 8.52
CA LEU A 205 3.54 -4.44 7.98
C LEU A 205 3.87 -4.13 6.52
N VAL A 206 5.15 -3.84 6.24
CA VAL A 206 5.59 -3.42 4.90
C VAL A 206 5.37 -4.53 3.87
N LEU A 207 5.74 -5.77 4.16
CA LEU A 207 5.54 -6.88 3.21
C LEU A 207 4.07 -7.26 3.02
N SER A 208 3.20 -6.88 3.96
CA SER A 208 1.76 -7.04 3.81
C SER A 208 1.16 -5.95 2.92
N LYS A 209 1.61 -4.69 3.08
CA LYS A 209 1.19 -3.56 2.24
C LYS A 209 1.75 -3.62 0.82
N PHE A 210 2.98 -4.11 0.68
CA PHE A 210 3.74 -4.16 -0.58
C PHE A 210 4.16 -5.60 -0.92
N PRO A 211 3.24 -6.44 -1.44
CA PRO A 211 3.43 -7.89 -1.52
C PRO A 211 4.50 -8.35 -2.51
N THR A 212 4.84 -7.52 -3.51
CA THR A 212 5.80 -7.81 -4.58
C THR A 212 7.21 -7.33 -4.28
N ILE A 213 7.40 -6.52 -3.22
CA ILE A 213 8.72 -6.02 -2.85
C ILE A 213 9.58 -7.17 -2.31
N THR A 214 10.79 -7.25 -2.81
CA THR A 214 11.80 -8.20 -2.31
C THR A 214 12.60 -7.58 -1.17
N LEU A 215 13.14 -8.41 -0.26
CA LEU A 215 14.01 -7.94 0.81
C LEU A 215 15.48 -8.17 0.48
N ALA A 216 16.35 -7.28 0.94
CA ALA A 216 17.78 -7.53 1.08
C ALA A 216 18.26 -7.01 2.43
N TYR A 217 18.89 -7.88 3.22
CA TYR A 217 19.48 -7.50 4.49
C TYR A 217 20.91 -8.04 4.56
N GLU A 218 21.86 -7.13 4.79
CA GLU A 218 23.27 -7.46 4.76
C GLU A 218 23.64 -8.56 5.77
N GLY A 219 24.20 -9.67 5.26
CA GLY A 219 24.63 -10.79 6.08
C GLY A 219 23.51 -11.73 6.53
N TYR A 220 22.26 -11.50 6.10
CA TYR A 220 21.13 -12.35 6.41
C TYR A 220 20.67 -13.14 5.18
N THR A 221 20.21 -14.36 5.42
CA THR A 221 19.52 -15.18 4.42
C THR A 221 18.01 -15.00 4.55
N ILE A 222 17.31 -14.90 3.43
CA ILE A 222 15.86 -14.72 3.40
C ILE A 222 15.24 -15.98 2.80
N GLN A 223 14.25 -16.54 3.49
CA GLN A 223 13.54 -17.73 3.03
C GLN A 223 12.03 -17.58 3.25
N ASN A 224 11.25 -18.19 2.37
CA ASN A 224 9.82 -18.37 2.58
C ASN A 224 9.61 -19.69 3.34
N SER A 225 8.68 -19.68 4.30
CA SER A 225 8.24 -20.87 5.01
C SER A 225 6.76 -21.16 4.72
N GLN A 226 6.28 -22.25 5.32
CA GLN A 226 4.86 -22.59 5.25
C GLN A 226 4.01 -21.52 5.95
N PRO A 227 2.74 -21.37 5.55
CA PRO A 227 1.80 -20.54 6.27
C PRO A 227 1.70 -20.93 7.75
N ILE A 228 1.47 -19.93 8.59
CA ILE A 228 1.32 -20.11 10.03
C ILE A 228 -0.09 -19.73 10.47
N GLU A 229 -0.62 -20.47 11.43
CA GLU A 229 -1.95 -20.23 11.96
C GLU A 229 -1.88 -19.25 13.13
N ALA A 230 -2.58 -18.13 13.01
CA ALA A 230 -2.82 -17.25 14.14
C ALA A 230 -3.95 -17.81 15.02
N SER A 231 -3.94 -17.45 16.30
CA SER A 231 -4.87 -17.95 17.31
C SER A 231 -5.86 -16.89 17.76
N ALA A 232 -7.10 -17.29 18.03
CA ALA A 232 -8.08 -16.43 18.67
C ALA A 232 -7.72 -16.25 20.15
N SER A 233 -7.85 -15.03 20.66
CA SER A 233 -7.46 -14.67 22.01
C SER A 233 -8.44 -13.70 22.66
N LEU A 234 -8.46 -13.65 23.99
CA LEU A 234 -9.22 -12.69 24.77
C LEU A 234 -8.26 -11.85 25.61
N PHE A 235 -8.30 -10.54 25.40
CA PHE A 235 -7.57 -9.57 26.19
C PHE A 235 -8.49 -8.93 27.23
N PHE A 236 -8.25 -9.24 28.50
CA PHE A 236 -8.99 -8.66 29.62
C PHE A 236 -8.39 -7.28 29.95
N LYS A 237 -8.93 -6.22 29.34
CA LYS A 237 -8.39 -4.86 29.41
C LYS A 237 -8.39 -4.32 30.84
N GLU A 238 -9.56 -4.31 31.47
CA GLU A 238 -9.71 -3.83 32.86
C GLU A 238 -11.04 -4.23 33.49
N ILE A 239 -11.18 -3.92 34.78
CA ILE A 239 -12.46 -3.84 35.48
C ILE A 239 -12.61 -2.40 35.94
N ASP A 240 -13.65 -1.72 35.44
CA ASP A 240 -13.86 -0.29 35.67
C ASP A 240 -14.28 0.03 37.13
N ALA A 241 -14.51 1.32 37.41
CA ALA A 241 -14.93 1.79 38.72
C ALA A 241 -16.32 1.27 39.15
N TYR A 242 -17.16 0.88 38.19
CA TYR A 242 -18.51 0.36 38.42
C TYR A 242 -18.53 -1.17 38.51
N GLY A 243 -17.39 -1.83 38.31
CA GLY A 243 -17.25 -3.28 38.35
C GLY A 243 -17.57 -3.98 37.03
N TYR A 244 -17.65 -3.26 35.92
CA TYR A 244 -17.83 -3.80 34.58
C TYR A 244 -16.51 -4.34 34.05
N LEU A 245 -16.57 -5.49 33.40
CA LEU A 245 -15.42 -6.18 32.84
C LEU A 245 -15.30 -5.84 31.35
N HIS A 246 -14.14 -5.30 30.99
CA HIS A 246 -13.79 -4.92 29.62
C HIS A 246 -12.97 -6.02 28.96
N ILE A 247 -13.47 -6.56 27.84
CA ILE A 247 -12.87 -7.67 27.10
C ILE A 247 -12.74 -7.30 25.63
N LEU A 248 -11.54 -7.53 25.08
CA LEU A 248 -11.22 -7.37 23.67
C LEU A 248 -10.87 -8.75 23.10
N PRO A 249 -11.76 -9.36 22.29
CA PRO A 249 -11.39 -10.48 21.45
C PRO A 249 -10.42 -10.02 20.37
N ILE A 250 -9.26 -10.67 20.27
CA ILE A 250 -8.18 -10.29 19.36
C ILE A 250 -7.57 -11.53 18.70
N ILE A 251 -6.93 -11.32 17.55
CA ILE A 251 -6.04 -12.26 16.89
C ILE A 251 -4.65 -12.13 17.51
N HIS A 252 -4.03 -13.27 17.77
CA HIS A 252 -2.69 -13.34 18.34
C HIS A 252 -1.83 -14.37 17.62
N LEU A 253 -0.59 -13.97 17.37
CA LEU A 253 0.46 -14.84 16.92
C LEU A 253 1.66 -14.72 17.87
N GLU A 254 2.28 -15.86 18.16
CA GLU A 254 3.50 -15.91 18.97
C GLU A 254 4.58 -15.00 18.37
N SER A 255 5.35 -14.32 19.21
CA SER A 255 6.36 -13.31 18.83
C SER A 255 5.83 -11.95 18.36
N TYR A 256 4.51 -11.73 18.34
CA TYR A 256 3.89 -10.42 18.09
C TYR A 256 3.14 -9.90 19.32
N PRO A 257 3.12 -8.56 19.53
CA PRO A 257 2.37 -7.98 20.63
C PRO A 257 0.85 -8.19 20.42
N PRO A 258 0.07 -8.35 21.50
CA PRO A 258 -1.39 -8.37 21.43
C PRO A 258 -1.92 -7.11 20.73
N GLY A 259 -2.89 -7.26 19.82
CA GLY A 259 -3.49 -6.14 19.09
C GLY A 259 -2.82 -5.79 17.76
N PHE A 260 -1.62 -6.32 17.47
CA PHE A 260 -0.88 -6.03 16.24
C PHE A 260 -1.67 -6.26 14.94
N PHE A 261 -2.57 -7.26 14.95
CA PHE A 261 -3.35 -7.69 13.79
C PHE A 261 -4.71 -7.01 13.66
N GLU A 262 -5.12 -6.15 14.62
CA GLU A 262 -6.49 -5.61 14.65
C GLU A 262 -6.66 -4.38 13.74
N GLU A 263 -5.61 -3.58 13.58
CA GLU A 263 -5.65 -2.31 12.85
C GLU A 263 -5.14 -2.42 11.40
N GLN A 264 -4.34 -3.44 11.12
CA GLN A 264 -3.62 -3.58 9.86
C GLN A 264 -3.93 -4.95 9.24
N ASP A 265 -4.09 -4.99 7.92
CA ASP A 265 -4.29 -6.24 7.17
C ASP A 265 -2.94 -6.96 6.96
N ILE A 266 -2.48 -7.63 8.02
CA ILE A 266 -1.19 -8.33 8.05
C ILE A 266 -1.31 -9.71 7.40
N ILE A 267 -1.07 -9.77 6.09
CA ILE A 267 -1.08 -11.02 5.33
C ILE A 267 0.25 -11.80 5.42
N LYS A 268 1.35 -11.13 5.78
CA LYS A 268 2.69 -11.73 5.89
C LYS A 268 3.36 -11.32 7.20
N VAL A 269 4.05 -12.27 7.82
CA VAL A 269 4.90 -12.03 8.99
C VAL A 269 6.34 -12.43 8.73
N VAL A 270 7.23 -11.82 9.50
CA VAL A 270 8.66 -12.06 9.45
C VAL A 270 9.12 -12.61 10.79
N HIS A 271 9.91 -13.66 10.79
CA HIS A 271 10.65 -14.09 11.98
C HIS A 271 12.14 -13.86 11.76
N ILE A 272 12.80 -13.20 12.72
CA ILE A 272 14.22 -12.87 12.65
C ILE A 272 15.00 -13.75 13.63
N ASP A 273 15.85 -14.61 13.08
CA ASP A 273 16.83 -15.38 13.83
C ASP A 273 18.19 -14.69 13.74
N GLU A 274 18.55 -13.94 14.78
CA GLU A 274 19.83 -13.21 14.86
C GLU A 274 21.04 -14.15 14.92
N THR A 275 20.86 -15.36 15.47
CA THR A 275 21.96 -16.33 15.66
C THR A 275 22.34 -16.97 14.33
N GLU A 276 21.33 -17.42 13.57
CA GLU A 276 21.52 -18.02 12.25
C GLU A 276 21.58 -16.98 11.12
N ARG A 277 21.37 -15.70 11.45
CA ARG A 277 21.24 -14.60 10.50
C ARG A 277 20.23 -14.94 9.39
N ARG A 278 19.00 -15.23 9.80
CA ARG A 278 17.96 -15.71 8.90
C ARG A 278 16.64 -14.98 9.11
N LEU A 279 16.06 -14.50 8.03
CA LEU A 279 14.71 -13.96 7.96
C LEU A 279 13.81 -15.02 7.34
N THR A 280 12.75 -15.38 8.06
CA THR A 280 11.75 -16.34 7.60
C THR A 280 10.44 -15.63 7.36
N LEU A 281 9.91 -15.70 6.14
CA LEU A 281 8.67 -15.07 5.71
C LEU A 281 7.55 -16.10 5.69
N SER A 282 6.45 -15.86 6.40
CA SER A 282 5.27 -16.74 6.43
C SER A 282 4.01 -15.97 6.08
N GLU A 283 3.11 -16.59 5.33
CA GLU A 283 1.73 -16.11 5.21
C GLU A 283 0.95 -16.39 6.49
N VAL A 284 0.07 -15.48 6.87
CA VAL A 284 -0.77 -15.62 8.07
C VAL A 284 -2.11 -16.21 7.68
N VAL A 285 -2.46 -17.34 8.30
CA VAL A 285 -3.79 -17.92 8.24
C VAL A 285 -4.57 -17.46 9.47
N TYR A 286 -5.54 -16.58 9.25
CA TYR A 286 -6.37 -16.04 10.31
C TYR A 286 -7.38 -17.08 10.80
N PRO A 287 -7.63 -17.14 12.13
CA PRO A 287 -8.71 -17.95 12.67
C PRO A 287 -10.06 -17.36 12.28
N ARG A 288 -11.14 -18.03 12.70
CA ARG A 288 -12.46 -17.39 12.70
C ARG A 288 -12.43 -16.15 13.59
N ASP A 289 -13.28 -15.18 13.26
CA ASP A 289 -13.37 -13.90 13.98
C ASP A 289 -13.54 -14.14 15.50
N PRO A 290 -12.55 -13.77 16.33
CA PRO A 290 -12.61 -13.96 17.78
C PRO A 290 -13.82 -13.30 18.42
N ALA A 291 -14.29 -12.16 17.87
CA ALA A 291 -15.45 -11.45 18.40
C ALA A 291 -16.75 -12.24 18.14
N GLU A 292 -16.90 -12.81 16.95
CA GLU A 292 -18.04 -13.69 16.63
C GLU A 292 -18.04 -14.95 17.50
N GLU A 293 -16.87 -15.58 17.69
CA GLU A 293 -16.75 -16.74 18.55
C GLU A 293 -17.09 -16.41 20.01
N PHE A 294 -16.60 -15.27 20.51
CA PHE A 294 -16.90 -14.82 21.87
C PHE A 294 -18.39 -14.49 22.04
N ARG A 295 -18.98 -13.80 21.06
CA ARG A 295 -20.41 -13.48 21.05
C ARG A 295 -21.29 -14.74 21.05
N ALA A 296 -20.88 -15.78 20.31
CA ALA A 296 -21.59 -17.05 20.31
C ALA A 296 -21.62 -17.71 21.69
N ILE A 297 -20.53 -17.63 22.46
CA ILE A 297 -20.46 -18.14 23.84
C ILE A 297 -21.34 -17.28 24.76
N LEU A 298 -21.28 -15.95 24.64
CA LEU A 298 -22.14 -15.04 25.41
C LEU A 298 -23.64 -15.29 25.15
N ALA A 299 -24.01 -15.62 23.92
CA ALA A 299 -25.41 -15.90 23.55
C ALA A 299 -25.99 -17.13 24.26
N THR A 300 -25.16 -18.06 24.76
CA THR A 300 -25.62 -19.22 25.53
C THR A 300 -26.24 -18.85 26.88
N MET A 301 -25.94 -17.65 27.40
CA MET A 301 -26.56 -17.08 28.60
C MET A 301 -27.99 -16.54 28.35
N GLY A 302 -28.46 -16.54 27.10
CA GLY A 302 -29.84 -16.26 26.75
C GLY A 302 -30.21 -14.78 26.81
N LYS A 303 -31.39 -14.46 27.36
CA LYS A 303 -31.94 -13.09 27.35
C LYS A 303 -31.17 -12.10 28.24
N GLU A 304 -30.50 -12.61 29.28
CA GLU A 304 -29.71 -11.82 30.24
C GLU A 304 -28.54 -11.11 29.55
N THR A 305 -27.97 -11.72 28.50
CA THR A 305 -26.90 -11.14 27.67
C THR A 305 -27.32 -9.80 27.04
N LYS A 306 -28.58 -9.65 26.63
CA LYS A 306 -29.05 -8.44 25.94
C LYS A 306 -29.13 -7.21 26.85
N SER A 307 -29.23 -7.41 28.16
CA SER A 307 -29.30 -6.32 29.14
C SER A 307 -27.97 -6.05 29.84
N ALA A 308 -27.10 -7.06 29.91
CA ALA A 308 -25.89 -7.04 30.74
C ALA A 308 -24.57 -6.99 29.93
N VAL A 309 -24.66 -7.04 28.60
CA VAL A 309 -23.49 -6.94 27.70
C VAL A 309 -23.69 -5.77 26.76
N PHE A 310 -22.71 -4.87 26.74
CA PHE A 310 -22.61 -3.77 25.79
C PHE A 310 -21.45 -4.05 24.85
N GLU A 311 -21.65 -3.82 23.56
CA GLU A 311 -20.65 -4.03 22.52
C GLU A 311 -20.48 -2.73 21.72
N GLU A 312 -19.26 -2.19 21.69
CA GLU A 312 -18.89 -1.03 20.90
C GLU A 312 -17.59 -1.36 20.16
N GLU A 313 -17.54 -1.28 18.83
CA GLU A 313 -16.29 -1.48 18.05
C GLU A 313 -15.50 -2.76 18.43
N ARG A 314 -16.19 -3.90 18.59
CA ARG A 314 -15.62 -5.20 19.02
C ARG A 314 -15.09 -5.25 20.45
N HIS A 315 -15.34 -4.20 21.23
CA HIS A 315 -15.09 -4.14 22.66
C HIS A 315 -16.33 -4.56 23.45
N PHE A 316 -16.19 -5.59 24.27
CA PHE A 316 -17.27 -6.15 25.07
C PHE A 316 -17.17 -5.67 26.51
N ILE A 317 -18.25 -5.07 27.00
CA ILE A 317 -18.37 -4.55 28.36
C ILE A 317 -19.46 -5.36 29.06
N LEU A 318 -19.06 -6.17 30.05
CA LEU A 318 -19.97 -7.05 30.80
C LEU A 318 -20.23 -6.45 32.18
N GLU A 319 -21.50 -6.36 32.57
CA GLU A 319 -21.91 -5.99 33.94
C GLU A 319 -21.29 -6.96 34.96
N GLY A 320 -20.85 -6.47 36.12
CA GLY A 320 -20.07 -7.25 37.09
C GLY A 320 -20.72 -8.56 37.55
N ASP A 321 -22.00 -8.53 37.94
CA ASP A 321 -22.72 -9.74 38.39
C ASP A 321 -22.87 -10.77 37.25
N PHE A 322 -23.16 -10.28 36.04
CA PHE A 322 -23.24 -11.11 34.85
C PHE A 322 -21.86 -11.69 34.49
N ALA A 323 -20.80 -10.88 34.51
CA ALA A 323 -19.43 -11.29 34.21
C ALA A 323 -18.97 -12.40 35.16
N GLN A 324 -19.22 -12.26 36.46
CA GLN A 324 -18.86 -13.28 37.44
C GLN A 324 -19.55 -14.61 37.14
N LYS A 325 -20.86 -14.59 36.89
CA LYS A 325 -21.65 -15.77 36.54
C LYS A 325 -21.18 -16.39 35.24
N PHE A 326 -21.02 -15.59 34.19
CA PHE A 326 -20.55 -16.01 32.87
C PHE A 326 -19.18 -16.69 32.95
N LEU A 327 -18.20 -16.04 33.58
CA LEU A 327 -16.86 -16.62 33.74
C LEU A 327 -16.91 -17.91 34.57
N SER A 328 -17.74 -17.98 35.62
CA SER A 328 -17.85 -19.21 36.42
C SER A 328 -18.37 -20.41 35.63
N LEU A 329 -19.27 -20.18 34.65
CA LEU A 329 -19.91 -21.22 33.86
C LEU A 329 -19.09 -21.60 32.62
N HIS A 330 -18.51 -20.61 31.93
CA HIS A 330 -17.92 -20.79 30.60
C HIS A 330 -16.39 -20.75 30.57
N MET A 331 -15.69 -20.54 31.69
CA MET A 331 -14.21 -20.47 31.71
C MET A 331 -13.52 -21.68 31.06
N GLY A 332 -14.05 -22.89 31.27
CA GLY A 332 -13.49 -24.10 30.64
C GLY A 332 -13.56 -24.06 29.11
N GLU A 333 -14.66 -23.54 28.57
CA GLU A 333 -14.82 -23.33 27.13
C GLU A 333 -13.91 -22.20 26.63
N LEU A 334 -13.81 -21.10 27.36
CA LEU A 334 -12.93 -19.97 27.02
C LEU A 334 -11.46 -20.40 26.93
N ILE A 335 -10.95 -21.15 27.91
CA ILE A 335 -9.56 -21.65 27.91
C ILE A 335 -9.31 -22.65 26.76
N SER A 336 -10.35 -23.38 26.34
CA SER A 336 -10.21 -24.35 25.25
C SER A 336 -10.18 -23.72 23.85
N LYS A 337 -10.77 -22.52 23.70
CA LYS A 337 -10.93 -21.82 22.42
C LYS A 337 -10.02 -20.60 22.26
N PHE A 338 -9.65 -19.94 23.37
CA PHE A 338 -8.90 -18.70 23.35
C PHE A 338 -7.64 -18.77 24.20
N SER A 339 -6.58 -18.12 23.72
CA SER A 339 -5.48 -17.70 24.60
C SER A 339 -5.93 -16.50 25.44
N LEU A 340 -5.66 -16.53 26.74
CA LEU A 340 -6.16 -15.52 27.68
C LEU A 340 -5.04 -14.56 28.10
N PHE A 341 -5.18 -13.27 27.78
CA PHE A 341 -4.23 -12.21 28.12
C PHE A 341 -4.75 -11.34 29.26
N GLN A 342 -3.85 -10.97 30.18
CA GLN A 342 -4.18 -10.18 31.38
C GLN A 342 -5.28 -10.77 32.29
N ALA A 343 -5.48 -12.10 32.24
CA ALA A 343 -6.47 -12.80 33.06
C ALA A 343 -6.27 -12.65 34.58
N SER A 344 -5.12 -12.13 35.05
CA SER A 344 -4.88 -11.80 36.46
C SER A 344 -5.90 -10.82 37.04
N ILE A 345 -6.48 -9.94 36.22
CA ILE A 345 -7.50 -8.97 36.64
C ILE A 345 -8.77 -9.68 37.12
N LEU A 346 -9.06 -10.87 36.57
CA LEU A 346 -10.22 -11.69 36.94
C LEU A 346 -10.14 -12.27 38.36
N SER A 347 -8.97 -12.20 39.02
CA SER A 347 -8.84 -12.58 40.43
C SER A 347 -9.79 -11.80 41.35
N LYS A 348 -10.20 -10.57 40.95
CA LYS A 348 -11.23 -9.78 41.65
C LYS A 348 -12.59 -10.50 41.73
N TYR A 349 -12.91 -11.35 40.76
CA TYR A 349 -14.14 -12.16 40.74
C TYR A 349 -14.01 -13.52 41.45
N LYS A 350 -12.88 -13.78 42.14
CA LYS A 350 -12.60 -15.04 42.87
C LYS A 350 -12.68 -16.31 42.00
N VAL A 351 -12.45 -16.19 40.70
CA VAL A 351 -12.40 -17.33 39.78
C VAL A 351 -11.09 -18.09 40.01
N LYS A 352 -11.17 -19.40 40.28
CA LYS A 352 -9.99 -20.26 40.50
C LYS A 352 -9.49 -20.85 39.17
N PHE A 353 -8.30 -20.46 38.76
CA PHE A 353 -7.59 -21.05 37.62
C PHE A 353 -6.99 -22.40 38.03
N SER A 354 -7.33 -23.49 37.34
CA SER A 354 -6.85 -24.85 37.66
C SER A 354 -5.78 -25.40 36.72
N LYS A 355 -5.22 -24.59 35.79
CA LYS A 355 -4.11 -24.97 34.88
C LYS A 355 -3.20 -23.77 34.55
N PRO A 356 -1.92 -23.99 34.13
CA PRO A 356 -0.86 -23.00 34.29
C PRO A 356 -1.13 -21.77 33.43
N THR A 357 -1.17 -20.62 34.08
CA THR A 357 -1.26 -19.29 33.48
C THR A 357 0.11 -18.91 32.93
N LEU A 358 0.21 -18.69 31.61
CA LEU A 358 1.34 -17.98 31.03
C LEU A 358 1.23 -16.52 31.51
N LYS A 359 1.98 -16.18 32.56
CA LYS A 359 2.05 -14.81 33.10
C LYS A 359 2.95 -13.97 32.19
N LEU A 360 2.38 -13.43 31.11
CA LEU A 360 3.01 -12.37 30.34
C LEU A 360 2.34 -11.04 30.68
N SER A 361 3.02 -10.25 31.52
CA SER A 361 2.77 -8.83 31.66
C SER A 361 3.58 -8.12 30.56
N LEU A 362 2.91 -7.72 29.49
CA LEU A 362 3.49 -6.90 28.43
C LEU A 362 2.99 -5.46 28.59
N GLY A 363 3.90 -4.50 28.37
CA GLY A 363 3.67 -3.08 28.56
C GLY A 363 2.50 -2.55 27.73
N SER A 364 1.82 -1.54 28.27
CA SER A 364 0.72 -0.83 27.65
C SER A 364 1.16 -0.11 26.38
N GLY A 365 0.52 -0.43 25.26
CA GLY A 365 0.65 0.28 23.99
C GLY A 365 -0.18 -0.43 22.94
N ILE A 366 -1.51 -0.23 22.96
CA ILE A 366 -2.40 -0.60 21.84
C ILE A 366 -2.36 0.57 20.86
N ASP A 367 -1.15 0.93 20.45
CA ASP A 367 -0.90 1.96 19.46
C ASP A 367 0.55 1.81 18.97
N TYR A 368 0.76 0.83 18.10
CA TYR A 368 2.10 0.47 17.62
C TYR A 368 2.51 1.28 16.38
N PHE A 369 1.56 1.97 15.74
CA PHE A 369 1.75 2.64 14.45
C PHE A 369 1.24 4.08 14.37
N GLU A 370 0.75 4.69 15.46
CA GLU A 370 0.69 6.17 15.54
C GLU A 370 2.11 6.75 15.68
N GLY A 371 2.82 6.80 14.56
CA GLY A 371 4.12 7.45 14.44
C GLY A 371 4.12 8.37 13.23
N ASP A 372 4.12 9.69 13.46
CA ASP A 372 4.42 10.68 12.45
C ASP A 372 5.76 10.35 11.77
N ALA A 373 5.70 10.06 10.47
CA ALA A 373 6.88 9.94 9.62
C ALA A 373 7.57 11.30 9.51
N SER A 374 8.51 11.58 10.43
CA SER A 374 9.31 12.80 10.35
C SER A 374 10.37 12.65 9.25
N ILE A 375 10.10 13.27 8.10
CA ILE A 375 11.07 13.42 7.01
C ILE A 375 12.19 14.34 7.50
N SER A 376 13.36 13.79 7.77
CA SER A 376 14.59 14.57 7.96
C SER A 376 15.25 14.79 6.61
N VAL A 377 15.08 15.99 6.04
CA VAL A 377 15.85 16.40 4.86
C VAL A 377 17.17 16.98 5.37
N GLU A 378 18.27 16.23 5.23
CA GLU A 378 19.60 16.81 5.32
C GLU A 378 19.83 17.69 4.08
N GLN A 379 20.02 18.99 4.32
CA GLN A 379 20.39 19.97 3.30
C GLN A 379 21.91 19.97 3.12
N GLU A 380 22.38 19.70 1.90
CA GLU A 380 23.59 20.34 1.35
C GLU A 380 23.19 21.30 0.21
#